data_AF-A0A2W6BE15-F1
#
_entry.id   AF-A0A2W6BE15-F1
#
_cell.length_a   1.000
_cell.length_b   1.000
_cell.length_c   1.000
_cell.angle_alpha   90.00
_cell.angle_beta   90.00
_cell.angle_gamma   90.00
#
_symmetry.space_group_name_H-M   'P 1'
#
loop_
_entity.id
_entity.type
_entity.pdbx_description
1 polymer ?
#
loop_
_entity_poly.entity_id
_entity_poly.type
_entity_poly.pdbx_seq_one_letter_code
_entity_poly.pdbx_strand_id
1 'polypeptide(L)'
;MARRAFDFARFCELAGASPKERAQLRQGLVRGLKDYFEATYGYDRYGAETILLLPERMAQPYIYGYGLKRLLHDRRISQRTKLAVARVALDIAEYGADGGLPYCFLYALWFLAHHGDLSTGDLRYGLVASAGETEPFRGMEKSEVLQFFRLLLQNAELPAPERAFWAHSLICRHRDQSGSGEVINEMLGQDELLLADRRELCRAWINWRQPRLDVSIPAPGPDSRSLFVAEHLPFWVAHAASWPTSKMVFGGVVWLARLGDDPLTLAQTWIDYHGHGAEQIHAAVAEVVAEHAHAMPEQQVKAIIERGIAISGSSPTRRRFYRLGTSLYGEEYLTRATGDAANSVRQWAVRQMQRPG
;
A
#
# COMPACT_ATOMS: atom_id res chain seq x y z
N MET A 1 26.21 -13.01 18.47
CA MET A 1 26.32 -11.91 19.45
C MET A 1 25.28 -12.12 20.55
N ALA A 2 25.63 -12.02 21.82
CA ALA A 2 24.65 -12.07 22.91
C ALA A 2 23.71 -10.85 22.78
N ARG A 3 22.39 -11.08 22.65
CA ARG A 3 21.40 -10.00 22.61
C ARG A 3 21.49 -9.22 23.93
N ARG A 4 21.83 -7.94 23.86
CA ARG A 4 21.85 -7.06 25.02
C ARG A 4 20.42 -6.93 25.53
N ALA A 5 20.19 -7.25 26.81
CA ALA A 5 18.88 -7.08 27.43
C ALA A 5 18.43 -5.62 27.32
N PHE A 6 17.12 -5.41 27.17
CA PHE A 6 16.51 -4.10 27.18
C PHE A 6 16.61 -3.49 28.58
N ASP A 7 17.22 -2.31 28.66
CA ASP A 7 17.34 -1.55 29.89
C ASP A 7 16.35 -0.38 29.85
N PHE A 8 15.33 -0.45 30.70
CA PHE A 8 14.29 0.56 30.77
C PHE A 8 14.81 1.94 31.23
N ALA A 9 15.82 1.97 32.10
CA ALA A 9 16.40 3.23 32.56
C ALA A 9 17.11 3.93 31.40
N ARG A 10 17.97 3.19 30.69
CA ARG A 10 18.64 3.68 29.48
C ARG A 10 17.65 4.08 28.39
N PHE A 11 16.58 3.32 28.19
CA PHE A 11 15.51 3.69 27.26
C PHE A 11 14.87 5.04 27.62
N CYS A 12 14.58 5.27 28.91
CA CYS A 12 14.02 6.54 29.36
C CYS A 12 15.00 7.72 29.16
N GLU A 13 16.30 7.48 29.31
CA GLU A 13 17.35 8.48 29.05
C GLU A 13 17.43 8.83 27.56
N LEU A 14 17.46 7.81 26.69
CA LEU A 14 17.44 8.01 25.23
C LEU A 14 16.16 8.71 24.77
N ALA A 15 15.02 8.37 25.37
CA ALA A 15 13.75 9.02 25.10
C ALA A 15 13.66 10.45 25.68
N GLY A 16 14.64 10.89 26.48
CA GLY A 16 14.62 12.17 27.17
C GLY A 16 13.45 12.32 28.16
N ALA A 17 12.95 11.21 28.71
CA ALA A 17 11.68 11.17 29.43
C ALA A 17 11.75 11.82 30.82
N SER A 18 10.82 12.73 31.09
CA SER A 18 10.64 13.30 32.43
C SER A 18 10.23 12.22 33.45
N PRO A 19 10.45 12.44 34.76
CA PRO A 19 10.02 11.48 35.80
C PRO A 19 8.54 11.09 35.70
N LYS A 20 7.67 12.04 35.33
CA LYS A 20 6.22 11.81 35.12
C LYS A 20 5.95 10.90 33.92
N GLU A 21 6.71 11.04 32.83
CA GLU A 21 6.55 10.23 31.62
C GLU A 21 7.11 8.82 31.77
N ARG A 22 8.12 8.59 32.62
CA ARG A 22 8.70 7.24 32.84
C ARG A 22 7.64 6.22 33.23
N ALA A 23 6.70 6.60 34.10
CA ALA A 23 5.59 5.72 34.47
C ALA A 23 4.69 5.38 33.25
N GLN A 24 4.41 6.37 32.39
CA GLN A 24 3.59 6.18 31.20
C GLN A 24 4.30 5.35 30.13
N LEU A 25 5.59 5.59 29.92
CA LEU A 25 6.43 4.78 29.04
C LEU A 25 6.42 3.32 29.48
N ARG A 26 6.64 3.05 30.77
CA ARG A 26 6.59 1.68 31.30
C ARG A 26 5.23 1.03 31.05
N GLN A 27 4.14 1.73 31.40
CA GLN A 27 2.79 1.21 31.20
C GLN A 27 2.48 0.95 29.72
N GLY A 28 2.90 1.84 28.82
CA GLY A 28 2.72 1.68 27.39
C GLY A 28 3.49 0.49 26.83
N LEU A 29 4.74 0.28 27.26
CA LEU A 29 5.53 -0.91 26.89
C LEU A 29 4.89 -2.20 27.43
N VAL A 30 4.41 -2.22 28.68
CA VAL A 30 3.71 -3.40 29.24
C VAL A 30 2.44 -3.70 28.44
N ARG A 31 1.63 -2.69 28.12
CA ARG A 31 0.41 -2.87 27.33
C ARG A 31 0.73 -3.35 25.92
N GLY A 32 1.73 -2.78 25.26
CA GLY A 32 2.19 -3.27 23.96
C GLY A 32 2.67 -4.72 24.02
N LEU A 33 3.35 -5.13 25.09
CA LEU A 33 3.73 -6.53 25.27
C LEU A 33 2.52 -7.46 25.43
N LYS A 34 1.47 -7.02 26.12
CA LYS A 34 0.20 -7.75 26.20
C LYS A 34 -0.46 -7.87 24.83
N ASP A 35 -0.50 -6.79 24.06
CA ASP A 35 -1.05 -6.80 22.69
C ASP A 35 -0.29 -7.80 21.79
N TYR A 36 1.04 -7.88 21.94
CA TYR A 36 1.84 -8.88 21.24
C TYR A 36 1.46 -10.31 21.64
N PHE A 37 1.28 -10.59 22.94
CA PHE A 37 0.88 -11.91 23.40
C PHE A 37 -0.53 -12.27 22.96
N GLU A 38 -1.47 -11.33 22.98
CA GLU A 38 -2.82 -11.54 22.46
C GLU A 38 -2.80 -11.82 20.95
N ALA A 39 -2.01 -11.06 20.17
CA ALA A 39 -1.85 -11.30 18.74
C ALA A 39 -1.20 -12.66 18.41
N THR A 40 -0.31 -13.15 19.29
CA THR A 40 0.45 -14.41 19.07
C THR A 40 -0.28 -15.64 19.61
N TYR A 41 -0.92 -15.53 20.77
CA TYR A 41 -1.49 -16.65 21.52
C TYR A 41 -3.02 -16.60 21.66
N GLY A 42 -3.65 -15.47 21.30
CA GLY A 42 -5.09 -15.25 21.46
C GLY A 42 -5.52 -14.81 22.86
N TYR A 43 -4.58 -14.64 23.80
CA TYR A 43 -4.84 -14.17 25.16
C TYR A 43 -3.57 -13.60 25.82
N ASP A 44 -3.73 -12.89 26.94
CA ASP A 44 -2.60 -12.43 27.77
C ASP A 44 -2.02 -13.60 28.58
N ARG A 45 -0.98 -14.23 28.03
CA ARG A 45 -0.33 -15.42 28.60
C ARG A 45 0.22 -15.21 30.01
N TYR A 46 0.63 -13.99 30.36
CA TYR A 46 1.38 -13.72 31.60
C TYR A 46 0.65 -12.77 32.54
N GLY A 47 -0.48 -12.18 32.14
CA GLY A 47 -1.33 -11.39 33.03
C GLY A 47 -0.57 -10.24 33.69
N ALA A 48 -0.56 -10.22 35.01
CA ALA A 48 0.15 -9.21 35.81
C ALA A 48 1.69 -9.31 35.70
N GLU A 49 2.22 -10.51 35.43
CA GLU A 49 3.67 -10.78 35.38
C GLU A 49 4.33 -10.30 34.08
N THR A 50 3.54 -9.84 33.10
CA THR A 50 4.03 -9.29 31.83
C THR A 50 5.12 -8.22 32.02
N ILE A 51 5.05 -7.44 33.10
CA ILE A 51 6.06 -6.42 33.44
C ILE A 51 7.46 -7.00 33.65
N LEU A 52 7.56 -8.23 34.18
CA LEU A 52 8.84 -8.90 34.45
C LEU A 52 9.56 -9.31 33.17
N LEU A 53 8.81 -9.44 32.06
CA LEU A 53 9.33 -9.85 30.77
C LEU A 53 9.85 -8.67 29.92
N LEU A 54 9.69 -7.42 30.37
CA LEU A 54 10.15 -6.25 29.63
C LEU A 54 11.64 -6.32 29.24
N PRO A 55 12.60 -6.65 30.14
CA PRO A 55 14.02 -6.63 29.81
C PRO A 55 14.39 -7.64 28.72
N GLU A 56 13.72 -8.79 28.67
CA GLU A 56 13.99 -9.83 27.67
C GLU A 56 13.28 -9.52 26.34
N ARG A 57 12.00 -9.12 26.41
CA ARG A 57 11.13 -9.06 25.23
C ARG A 57 11.25 -7.77 24.45
N MET A 58 11.46 -6.63 25.12
CA MET A 58 11.60 -5.33 24.44
C MET A 58 12.96 -5.18 23.74
N ALA A 59 13.89 -6.12 23.92
CA ALA A 59 15.12 -6.18 23.14
C ALA A 59 14.89 -6.70 21.71
N GLN A 60 13.71 -7.28 21.42
CA GLN A 60 13.34 -7.76 20.10
C GLN A 60 12.61 -6.65 19.34
N PRO A 61 13.14 -6.14 18.21
CA PRO A 61 12.57 -4.98 17.53
C PRO A 61 11.08 -5.14 17.22
N TYR A 62 10.68 -6.29 16.64
CA TYR A 62 9.29 -6.57 16.33
C TYR A 62 8.36 -6.42 17.54
N ILE A 63 8.74 -6.98 18.70
CA ILE A 63 7.95 -6.89 19.94
C ILE A 63 7.92 -5.45 20.47
N TYR A 64 9.08 -4.77 20.45
CA TYR A 64 9.17 -3.35 20.82
C TYR A 64 8.17 -2.49 20.04
N GLY A 65 7.97 -2.78 18.76
CA GLY A 65 7.02 -2.07 17.90
C GLY A 65 5.57 -2.05 18.40
N TYR A 66 5.12 -3.06 19.14
CA TYR A 66 3.79 -3.03 19.77
C TYR A 66 3.72 -1.98 20.88
N GLY A 67 4.79 -1.87 21.68
CA GLY A 67 4.97 -0.81 22.66
C GLY A 67 5.03 0.56 21.99
N LEU A 68 5.88 0.71 20.97
CA LEU A 68 6.02 1.92 20.17
C LEU A 68 4.67 2.47 19.71
N LYS A 69 3.82 1.64 19.10
CA LYS A 69 2.48 2.05 18.65
C LYS A 69 1.69 2.71 19.78
N ARG A 70 1.65 2.09 20.97
CA ARG A 70 0.95 2.64 22.15
C ARG A 70 1.56 3.96 22.60
N LEU A 71 2.89 4.06 22.64
CA LEU A 71 3.59 5.25 23.10
C LEU A 71 3.36 6.45 22.18
N LEU A 72 3.39 6.26 20.86
CA LEU A 72 3.16 7.34 19.90
C LEU A 72 1.71 7.86 19.94
N HIS A 73 0.75 7.01 20.31
CA HIS A 73 -0.65 7.39 20.46
C HIS A 73 -1.01 7.95 21.85
N ASP A 74 -0.16 7.80 22.87
CA ASP A 74 -0.49 8.24 24.23
C ASP A 74 -0.43 9.76 24.35
N ARG A 75 -1.57 10.40 24.62
CA ARG A 75 -1.68 11.86 24.78
C ARG A 75 -0.96 12.42 26.01
N ARG A 76 -0.55 11.55 26.94
CA ARG A 76 0.12 11.93 28.19
C ARG A 76 1.64 12.02 28.05
N ILE A 77 2.18 11.56 26.92
CA ILE A 77 3.60 11.60 26.59
C ILE A 77 3.83 12.81 25.68
N SER A 78 4.85 13.62 26.00
CA SER A 78 5.19 14.80 25.21
C SER A 78 5.67 14.43 23.81
N GLN A 79 5.49 15.33 22.85
CA GLN A 79 5.94 15.14 21.48
C GLN A 79 7.45 14.90 21.39
N ARG A 80 8.26 15.63 22.15
CA ARG A 80 9.73 15.42 22.22
C ARG A 80 10.08 13.99 22.60
N THR A 81 9.43 13.44 23.64
CA THR A 81 9.63 12.05 24.05
C THR A 81 9.18 11.08 22.97
N LYS A 82 8.05 11.34 22.30
CA LYS A 82 7.57 10.50 21.18
C LYS A 82 8.53 10.47 20.01
N LEU A 83 9.11 11.60 19.64
CA LEU A 83 10.10 11.70 18.57
C LEU A 83 11.35 10.88 18.90
N ALA A 84 11.83 10.98 20.13
CA ALA A 84 12.97 10.17 20.59
C ALA A 84 12.64 8.67 20.63
N VAL A 85 11.43 8.28 21.02
CA VAL A 85 10.96 6.89 20.98
C VAL A 85 10.85 6.38 19.53
N ALA A 86 10.31 7.18 18.60
CA ALA A 86 10.29 6.84 17.18
C ALA A 86 11.70 6.72 16.60
N ARG A 87 12.64 7.56 17.03
CA ARG A 87 14.06 7.47 16.66
C ARG A 87 14.68 6.15 17.12
N VAL A 88 14.41 5.73 18.37
CA VAL A 88 14.88 4.42 18.86
C VAL A 88 14.42 3.29 17.95
N ALA A 89 13.18 3.33 17.44
CA ALA A 89 12.68 2.32 16.49
C ALA A 89 13.53 2.25 15.21
N LEU A 90 13.95 3.40 14.68
CA LEU A 90 14.86 3.50 13.54
C LEU A 90 16.28 3.03 13.86
N ASP A 91 16.77 3.32 15.06
CA ASP A 91 18.12 2.95 15.50
C ASP A 91 18.29 1.45 15.75
N ILE A 92 17.22 0.77 16.13
CA ILE A 92 17.22 -0.70 16.33
C ILE A 92 16.72 -1.48 15.11
N ALA A 93 16.32 -0.78 14.04
CA ALA A 93 15.90 -1.41 12.81
C ALA A 93 17.11 -2.11 12.19
N GLU A 94 17.00 -3.41 11.92
CA GLU A 94 18.09 -4.18 11.32
C GLU A 94 17.50 -5.15 10.29
N TYR A 95 17.93 -5.02 9.05
CA TYR A 95 17.49 -5.90 7.97
C TYR A 95 17.99 -7.33 8.21
N GLY A 96 17.10 -8.31 8.05
CA GLY A 96 17.44 -9.73 8.17
C GLY A 96 17.69 -10.23 9.60
N ALA A 97 17.54 -9.38 10.62
CA ALA A 97 17.64 -9.82 12.01
C ALA A 97 16.50 -10.80 12.36
N ASP A 98 16.79 -11.85 13.14
CA ASP A 98 15.80 -12.85 13.60
C ASP A 98 14.60 -12.23 14.35
N GLY A 99 14.75 -10.97 14.82
CA GLY A 99 13.71 -10.22 15.51
C GLY A 99 12.86 -9.31 14.59
N GLY A 100 13.09 -9.34 13.28
CA GLY A 100 12.43 -8.51 12.28
C GLY A 100 12.60 -7.01 12.48
N LEU A 101 11.90 -6.22 11.67
CA LEU A 101 11.73 -4.80 11.94
C LEU A 101 10.72 -4.56 13.06
N PRO A 102 10.74 -3.37 13.72
CA PRO A 102 9.68 -2.99 14.64
C PRO A 102 8.29 -3.16 14.03
N TYR A 103 7.36 -3.76 14.77
CA TYR A 103 5.94 -3.65 14.44
C TYR A 103 5.56 -2.17 14.31
N CYS A 104 4.74 -1.80 13.31
CA CYS A 104 4.43 -0.42 12.93
C CYS A 104 5.64 0.46 12.52
N PHE A 105 6.74 -0.12 12.05
CA PHE A 105 7.95 0.62 11.67
C PHE A 105 7.70 1.83 10.73
N LEU A 106 6.91 1.65 9.66
CA LEU A 106 6.60 2.76 8.75
C LEU A 106 5.83 3.90 9.41
N TYR A 107 5.04 3.62 10.46
CA TYR A 107 4.39 4.66 11.24
C TYR A 107 5.41 5.52 12.00
N ALA A 108 6.47 4.89 12.53
CA ALA A 108 7.55 5.62 13.19
C ALA A 108 8.28 6.54 12.22
N LEU A 109 8.54 6.08 10.99
CA LEU A 109 9.12 6.90 9.93
C LEU A 109 8.19 8.08 9.57
N TRP A 110 6.90 7.81 9.36
CA TRP A 110 5.93 8.88 9.12
C TRP A 110 5.89 9.89 10.27
N PHE A 111 5.88 9.42 11.52
CA PHE A 111 5.83 10.29 12.70
C PHE A 111 7.06 11.21 12.76
N LEU A 112 8.25 10.68 12.53
CA LEU A 112 9.48 11.48 12.46
C LEU A 112 9.41 12.50 11.32
N ALA A 113 9.01 12.07 10.13
CA ALA A 113 9.00 12.93 8.95
C ALA A 113 7.93 14.02 9.04
N HIS A 114 6.75 13.71 9.57
CA HIS A 114 5.67 14.68 9.81
C HIS A 114 6.09 15.82 10.74
N HIS A 115 7.05 15.55 11.63
CA HIS A 115 7.59 16.52 12.58
C HIS A 115 8.92 17.13 12.15
N GLY A 116 9.40 16.87 10.93
CA GLY A 116 10.67 17.41 10.42
C GLY A 116 11.91 16.77 11.03
N ASP A 117 11.76 15.64 11.71
CA ASP A 117 12.83 14.88 12.37
C ASP A 117 13.27 13.66 11.54
N LEU A 118 12.88 13.51 10.26
CA LEU A 118 13.40 12.44 9.41
C LEU A 118 14.24 13.02 8.28
N SER A 119 15.52 12.69 8.25
CA SER A 119 16.37 13.00 7.10
C SER A 119 16.01 12.12 5.91
N THR A 120 16.29 12.57 4.69
CA THR A 120 16.11 11.73 3.50
C THR A 120 16.98 10.47 3.51
N GLY A 121 18.18 10.54 4.10
CA GLY A 121 19.03 9.36 4.32
C GLY A 121 18.37 8.32 5.23
N ASP A 122 17.76 8.77 6.33
CA ASP A 122 17.03 7.91 7.25
C ASP A 122 15.76 7.32 6.62
N LEU A 123 15.04 8.10 5.82
CA LEU A 123 13.88 7.62 5.07
C LEU A 123 14.29 6.51 4.08
N ARG A 124 15.35 6.74 3.29
CA ARG A 124 15.90 5.72 2.37
C ARG A 124 16.31 4.47 3.13
N TYR A 125 17.03 4.62 4.24
CA TYR A 125 17.43 3.50 5.08
C TYR A 125 16.23 2.69 5.54
N GLY A 126 15.19 3.36 6.06
CA GLY A 126 13.96 2.69 6.49
C GLY A 126 13.23 1.96 5.36
N LEU A 127 13.14 2.56 4.18
CA LEU A 127 12.53 1.95 3.00
C LEU A 127 13.31 0.71 2.55
N VAL A 128 14.63 0.79 2.45
CA VAL A 128 15.53 -0.33 2.10
C VAL A 128 15.46 -1.44 3.15
N ALA A 129 15.54 -1.11 4.43
CA ALA A 129 15.44 -2.09 5.52
C ALA A 129 14.10 -2.82 5.50
N SER A 130 13.01 -2.11 5.15
CA SER A 130 11.67 -2.69 5.04
C SER A 130 11.38 -3.42 3.74
N ALA A 131 12.25 -3.38 2.74
CA ALA A 131 11.94 -3.84 1.39
C ALA A 131 11.63 -5.35 1.29
N GLY A 132 12.16 -6.16 2.23
CA GLY A 132 11.86 -7.59 2.36
C GLY A 132 10.56 -7.93 3.11
N GLU A 133 9.92 -6.95 3.77
CA GLU A 133 8.71 -7.20 4.55
C GLU A 133 7.51 -7.50 3.65
N THR A 134 6.74 -8.53 4.01
CA THR A 134 5.52 -8.91 3.26
C THR A 134 4.30 -8.06 3.61
N GLU A 135 4.30 -7.40 4.77
CA GLU A 135 3.23 -6.53 5.27
C GLU A 135 3.81 -5.24 5.87
N PRO A 136 4.33 -4.32 5.04
CA PRO A 136 5.07 -3.15 5.52
C PRO A 136 4.23 -2.18 6.37
N PHE A 137 2.91 -2.19 6.20
CA PHE A 137 1.96 -1.33 6.93
C PHE A 137 1.35 -2.01 8.17
N ARG A 138 1.90 -3.15 8.62
CA ARG A 138 1.36 -3.86 9.77
C ARG A 138 1.28 -2.95 10.99
N GLY A 139 0.08 -2.87 11.56
CA GLY A 139 -0.19 -2.04 12.73
C GLY A 139 -0.56 -0.60 12.42
N MET A 140 -0.68 -0.21 11.15
CA MET A 140 -1.17 1.10 10.74
C MET A 140 -2.67 1.07 10.40
N GLU A 141 -3.36 2.16 10.71
CA GLU A 141 -4.71 2.42 10.23
C GLU A 141 -4.71 2.96 8.80
N LYS A 142 -5.85 2.84 8.10
CA LYS A 142 -5.98 3.31 6.70
C LYS A 142 -5.56 4.76 6.52
N SER A 143 -5.95 5.64 7.45
CA SER A 143 -5.59 7.07 7.42
C SER A 143 -4.08 7.28 7.51
N GLU A 144 -3.40 6.52 8.36
CA GLU A 144 -1.95 6.58 8.56
C GLU A 144 -1.19 6.07 7.33
N VAL A 145 -1.69 4.99 6.70
CA VAL A 145 -1.13 4.49 5.43
C VAL A 145 -1.20 5.58 4.36
N LEU A 146 -2.36 6.21 4.17
CA LEU A 146 -2.52 7.29 3.20
C LEU A 146 -1.61 8.49 3.49
N GLN A 147 -1.46 8.85 4.76
CA GLN A 147 -0.55 9.92 5.16
C GLN A 147 0.93 9.58 4.92
N PHE A 148 1.35 8.33 5.13
CA PHE A 148 2.69 7.88 4.77
C PHE A 148 2.92 7.98 3.25
N PHE A 149 1.97 7.54 2.43
CA PHE A 149 2.09 7.64 0.97
C PHE A 149 2.18 9.09 0.49
N ARG A 150 1.36 10.01 1.03
CA ARG A 150 1.48 11.45 0.76
C ARG A 150 2.88 11.95 1.05
N LEU A 151 3.37 11.64 2.23
CA LEU A 151 4.69 12.06 2.67
C LEU A 151 5.79 11.56 1.74
N LEU A 152 5.74 10.28 1.35
CA LEU A 152 6.69 9.69 0.42
C LEU A 152 6.65 10.36 -0.95
N LEU A 153 5.45 10.57 -1.49
CA LEU A 153 5.26 11.13 -2.83
C LEU A 153 5.57 12.63 -2.90
N GLN A 154 5.39 13.36 -1.80
CA GLN A 154 5.63 14.81 -1.71
C GLN A 154 7.05 15.15 -1.25
N ASN A 155 7.87 14.17 -0.84
CA ASN A 155 9.25 14.43 -0.43
C ASN A 155 10.06 14.92 -1.64
N ALA A 156 10.41 16.21 -1.68
CA ALA A 156 11.12 16.82 -2.81
C ALA A 156 12.61 16.46 -2.86
N GLU A 157 13.18 15.95 -1.77
CA GLU A 157 14.58 15.53 -1.70
C GLU A 157 14.81 14.14 -2.31
N LEU A 158 13.75 13.34 -2.44
CA LEU A 158 13.78 12.08 -3.19
C LEU A 158 13.50 12.32 -4.68
N PRO A 159 14.35 11.82 -5.60
CA PRO A 159 14.07 11.83 -7.03
C PRO A 159 12.72 11.20 -7.37
N ALA A 160 12.00 11.77 -8.34
CA ALA A 160 10.67 11.29 -8.72
C ALA A 160 10.61 9.79 -9.08
N PRO A 161 11.56 9.22 -9.85
CA PRO A 161 11.59 7.77 -10.12
C PRO A 161 11.74 6.93 -8.85
N GLU A 162 12.53 7.41 -7.88
CA GLU A 162 12.73 6.73 -6.59
C GLU A 162 11.44 6.73 -5.75
N ARG A 163 10.72 7.88 -5.71
CA ARG A 163 9.41 7.97 -5.03
C ARG A 163 8.39 7.02 -5.65
N ALA A 164 8.32 7.01 -6.98
CA ALA A 164 7.44 6.13 -7.75
C ALA A 164 7.75 4.64 -7.50
N PHE A 165 9.04 4.28 -7.50
CA PHE A 165 9.50 2.93 -7.20
C PHE A 165 9.09 2.49 -5.79
N TRP A 166 9.36 3.30 -4.77
CA TRP A 166 9.01 2.95 -3.40
C TRP A 166 7.51 2.87 -3.19
N ALA A 167 6.75 3.80 -3.75
CA ALA A 167 5.29 3.77 -3.68
C ALA A 167 4.74 2.49 -4.33
N HIS A 168 5.23 2.13 -5.52
CA HIS A 168 4.88 0.87 -6.18
C HIS A 168 5.19 -0.36 -5.31
N SER A 169 6.42 -0.46 -4.80
CA SER A 169 6.88 -1.57 -3.97
C SER A 169 6.03 -1.74 -2.72
N LEU A 170 5.65 -0.63 -2.07
CA LEU A 170 4.81 -0.63 -0.88
C LEU A 170 3.36 -1.05 -1.20
N ILE A 171 2.77 -0.59 -2.30
CA ILE A 171 1.41 -0.97 -2.72
C ILE A 171 1.32 -2.47 -3.03
N CYS A 172 2.28 -3.01 -3.78
CA CYS A 172 2.35 -4.44 -4.09
C CYS A 172 2.35 -5.30 -2.82
N ARG A 173 3.07 -4.84 -1.79
CA ARG A 173 3.19 -5.53 -0.50
C ARG A 173 2.05 -5.22 0.47
N HIS A 174 1.18 -4.24 0.15
CA HIS A 174 -0.07 -3.98 0.89
C HIS A 174 -1.19 -4.98 0.55
N ARG A 175 -1.03 -5.82 -0.49
CA ARG A 175 -1.88 -7.00 -0.80
C ARG A 175 -3.40 -6.75 -0.74
N ASP A 176 -3.89 -5.72 -1.42
CA ASP A 176 -5.33 -5.37 -1.49
C ASP A 176 -6.01 -5.06 -0.13
N GLN A 177 -5.24 -4.82 0.94
CA GLN A 177 -5.77 -4.33 2.20
C GLN A 177 -6.54 -3.00 2.03
N SER A 178 -7.34 -2.64 3.03
CA SER A 178 -8.13 -1.40 3.02
C SER A 178 -7.27 -0.18 2.68
N GLY A 179 -7.78 0.71 1.83
CA GLY A 179 -7.04 1.89 1.37
C GLY A 179 -6.18 1.72 0.11
N SER A 180 -5.96 0.49 -0.37
CA SER A 180 -5.13 0.22 -1.56
C SER A 180 -5.59 0.97 -2.83
N GLY A 181 -6.90 1.09 -3.06
CA GLY A 181 -7.44 1.80 -4.23
C GLY A 181 -7.21 3.31 -4.14
N GLU A 182 -7.40 3.88 -2.95
CA GLU A 182 -7.14 5.28 -2.65
C GLU A 182 -5.66 5.62 -2.81
N VAL A 183 -4.77 4.75 -2.35
CA VAL A 183 -3.32 4.92 -2.55
C VAL A 183 -2.95 4.91 -4.03
N ILE A 184 -3.53 4.00 -4.83
CA ILE A 184 -3.27 3.95 -6.29
C ILE A 184 -3.69 5.25 -6.96
N ASN A 185 -4.90 5.74 -6.66
CA ASN A 185 -5.41 6.99 -7.21
C ASN A 185 -4.58 8.20 -6.76
N GLU A 186 -4.19 8.24 -5.49
CA GLU A 186 -3.34 9.27 -4.94
C GLU A 186 -1.97 9.30 -5.63
N MET A 187 -1.36 8.13 -5.85
CA MET A 187 -0.06 8.04 -6.52
C MET A 187 -0.12 8.47 -7.98
N LEU A 188 -1.09 7.97 -8.76
CA LEU A 188 -1.18 8.31 -10.19
C LEU A 188 -1.73 9.71 -10.45
N GLY A 189 -2.43 10.29 -9.47
CA GLY A 189 -2.88 11.67 -9.49
C GLY A 189 -1.82 12.71 -9.12
N GLN A 190 -0.59 12.33 -8.75
CA GLN A 190 0.48 13.29 -8.46
C GLN A 190 1.04 13.88 -9.75
N ASP A 191 0.90 15.19 -9.93
CA ASP A 191 1.44 15.89 -11.10
C ASP A 191 2.96 16.09 -11.02
N GLU A 192 3.52 16.01 -9.83
CA GLU A 192 4.97 16.04 -9.57
C GLU A 192 5.68 14.76 -10.02
N LEU A 193 4.95 13.68 -10.33
CA LEU A 193 5.50 12.50 -10.99
C LEU A 193 5.48 12.70 -12.51
N LEU A 194 6.60 12.39 -13.14
CA LEU A 194 6.71 12.44 -14.59
C LEU A 194 5.62 11.58 -15.24
N LEU A 195 4.98 12.12 -16.28
CA LEU A 195 3.94 11.41 -17.02
C LEU A 195 4.44 10.05 -17.54
N ALA A 196 5.70 9.98 -17.96
CA ALA A 196 6.35 8.75 -18.40
C ALA A 196 6.40 7.70 -17.28
N ASP A 197 6.76 8.09 -16.06
CA ASP A 197 6.84 7.19 -14.90
C ASP A 197 5.45 6.68 -14.50
N ARG A 198 4.44 7.58 -14.48
CA ARG A 198 3.05 7.19 -14.18
C ARG A 198 2.50 6.19 -15.20
N ARG A 199 2.77 6.41 -16.50
CA ARG A 199 2.40 5.47 -17.56
C ARG A 199 3.17 4.15 -17.47
N GLU A 200 4.45 4.21 -17.13
CA GLU A 200 5.28 3.02 -16.94
C GLU A 200 4.80 2.16 -15.77
N LEU A 201 4.40 2.77 -14.65
CA LEU A 201 3.77 2.09 -13.53
C LEU A 201 2.50 1.35 -13.97
N CYS A 202 1.60 2.04 -14.69
CA CYS A 202 0.38 1.43 -15.19
C CYS A 202 0.67 0.21 -16.09
N ARG A 203 1.63 0.34 -17.02
CA ARG A 203 2.04 -0.75 -17.91
C ARG A 203 2.67 -1.90 -17.13
N ALA A 204 3.48 -1.62 -16.12
CA ALA A 204 4.10 -2.63 -15.29
C ALA A 204 3.04 -3.47 -14.55
N TRP A 205 1.97 -2.83 -14.06
CA TRP A 205 0.89 -3.52 -13.36
C TRP A 205 0.08 -4.42 -14.26
N ILE A 206 -0.33 -3.91 -15.43
CA ILE A 206 -1.10 -4.68 -16.42
C ILE A 206 -0.30 -5.91 -16.88
N ASN A 207 1.01 -5.76 -17.05
CA ASN A 207 1.88 -6.81 -17.56
C ASN A 207 2.58 -7.64 -16.46
N TRP A 208 2.18 -7.48 -15.19
CA TRP A 208 2.72 -8.27 -14.07
C TRP A 208 4.25 -8.28 -13.98
N ARG A 209 4.87 -7.11 -14.17
CA ARG A 209 6.33 -6.95 -14.15
C ARG A 209 6.77 -5.80 -13.25
N GLN A 210 8.07 -5.77 -12.95
CA GLN A 210 8.72 -4.59 -12.37
C GLN A 210 8.60 -3.39 -13.30
N PRO A 211 8.33 -2.18 -12.77
CA PRO A 211 8.43 -0.96 -13.55
C PRO A 211 9.90 -0.65 -13.85
N ARG A 212 10.17 -0.16 -15.06
CA ARG A 212 11.49 0.24 -15.53
C ARG A 212 11.67 1.73 -15.23
N LEU A 213 11.91 2.03 -13.96
CA LEU A 213 12.14 3.39 -13.48
C LEU A 213 13.64 3.65 -13.38
N ASP A 214 14.08 4.86 -13.75
CA ASP A 214 15.48 5.28 -13.67
C ASP A 214 15.83 5.74 -12.24
N VAL A 215 15.90 4.77 -11.33
CA VAL A 215 16.23 5.02 -9.91
C VAL A 215 17.75 5.16 -9.76
N SER A 216 18.21 6.38 -9.50
CA SER A 216 19.62 6.64 -9.22
C SER A 216 20.05 6.01 -7.88
N ILE A 217 21.14 5.26 -7.90
CA ILE A 217 21.73 4.70 -6.68
C ILE A 217 22.57 5.80 -5.99
N PRO A 218 22.28 6.17 -4.74
CA PRO A 218 23.06 7.17 -4.03
C PRO A 218 24.48 6.66 -3.79
N ALA A 219 25.45 7.57 -3.87
CA ALA A 219 26.83 7.26 -3.49
C ALA A 219 26.89 6.87 -1.99
N PRO A 220 27.79 5.95 -1.60
CA PRO A 220 27.99 5.63 -0.20
C PRO A 220 28.47 6.87 0.57
N GLY A 221 27.81 7.17 1.68
CA GLY A 221 28.21 8.23 2.60
C GLY A 221 29.13 7.71 3.71
N PRO A 222 29.44 8.56 4.70
CA PRO A 222 30.36 8.21 5.79
C PRO A 222 29.72 7.39 6.91
N ASP A 223 28.39 7.36 7.00
CA ASP A 223 27.66 6.64 8.06
C ASP A 223 27.17 5.25 7.61
N SER A 224 26.94 4.36 8.57
CA SER A 224 26.54 2.98 8.30
C SER A 224 25.20 2.84 7.58
N ARG A 225 24.27 3.79 7.75
CA ARG A 225 22.97 3.75 7.06
C ARG A 225 23.13 4.07 5.59
N SER A 226 23.93 5.09 5.27
CA SER A 226 24.22 5.48 3.89
C SER A 226 24.96 4.37 3.13
N LEU A 227 25.91 3.69 3.80
CA LEU A 227 26.59 2.51 3.26
C LEU A 227 25.61 1.36 2.99
N PHE A 228 24.74 1.07 3.95
CA PHE A 228 23.71 0.05 3.82
C PHE A 228 22.77 0.32 2.63
N VAL A 229 22.32 1.56 2.47
CA VAL A 229 21.47 1.97 1.34
C VAL A 229 22.20 1.77 0.01
N ALA A 230 23.44 2.24 -0.11
CA ALA A 230 24.22 2.10 -1.36
C ALA A 230 24.44 0.63 -1.75
N GLU A 231 24.63 -0.25 -0.77
CA GLU A 231 24.83 -1.69 -0.99
C GLU A 231 23.54 -2.43 -1.37
N HIS A 232 22.41 -2.09 -0.74
CA HIS A 232 21.18 -2.89 -0.84
C HIS A 232 20.13 -2.31 -1.79
N LEU A 233 20.13 -0.99 -2.05
CA LEU A 233 19.17 -0.38 -2.97
C LEU A 233 19.21 -0.99 -4.38
N PRO A 234 20.38 -1.25 -5.01
CA PRO A 234 20.42 -1.85 -6.35
C PRO A 234 19.71 -3.21 -6.41
N PHE A 235 19.90 -4.04 -5.39
CA PHE A 235 19.22 -5.32 -5.28
C PHE A 235 17.70 -5.12 -5.21
N TRP A 236 17.21 -4.21 -4.38
CA TRP A 236 15.77 -3.99 -4.24
C TRP A 236 15.13 -3.37 -5.48
N VAL A 237 15.81 -2.46 -6.17
CA VAL A 237 15.33 -1.92 -7.44
C VAL A 237 15.14 -3.04 -8.47
N ALA A 238 16.02 -4.05 -8.47
CA ALA A 238 15.91 -5.21 -9.36
C ALA A 238 14.92 -6.30 -8.88
N HIS A 239 14.74 -6.47 -7.56
CA HIS A 239 14.14 -7.67 -6.97
C HIS A 239 13.03 -7.44 -5.94
N ALA A 240 12.65 -6.20 -5.62
CA ALA A 240 11.53 -5.94 -4.70
C ALA A 240 10.28 -6.72 -5.14
N ALA A 241 9.41 -7.17 -4.25
CA ALA A 241 8.23 -7.91 -4.70
C ALA A 241 7.27 -7.00 -5.49
N SER A 242 7.21 -7.14 -6.82
CA SER A 242 6.21 -6.50 -7.69
C SER A 242 5.11 -7.49 -8.05
N TRP A 243 4.21 -7.77 -7.12
CA TRP A 243 3.07 -8.64 -7.39
C TRP A 243 1.86 -7.72 -7.45
N PRO A 244 1.47 -7.22 -8.64
CA PRO A 244 0.38 -6.26 -8.74
C PRO A 244 -0.89 -6.87 -8.17
N THR A 245 -1.60 -6.07 -7.39
CA THR A 245 -2.86 -6.48 -6.82
C THR A 245 -3.98 -6.31 -7.85
N SER A 246 -5.17 -6.86 -7.57
CA SER A 246 -6.31 -6.74 -8.49
C SER A 246 -6.67 -5.27 -8.76
N LYS A 247 -6.56 -4.42 -7.75
CA LYS A 247 -6.81 -2.97 -7.87
C LYS A 247 -5.75 -2.26 -8.70
N MET A 248 -4.49 -2.71 -8.65
CA MET A 248 -3.42 -2.15 -9.47
C MET A 248 -3.63 -2.47 -10.94
N VAL A 249 -3.97 -3.72 -11.27
CA VAL A 249 -4.26 -4.13 -12.66
C VAL A 249 -5.44 -3.33 -13.22
N PHE A 250 -6.54 -3.23 -12.45
CA PHE A 250 -7.70 -2.42 -12.82
C PHE A 250 -7.30 -0.95 -13.01
N GLY A 251 -6.64 -0.37 -12.00
CA GLY A 251 -6.24 1.03 -11.99
C GLY A 251 -5.29 1.37 -13.13
N GLY A 252 -4.38 0.46 -13.49
CA GLY A 252 -3.42 0.66 -14.58
C GLY A 252 -4.11 0.93 -15.92
N VAL A 253 -5.13 0.16 -16.29
CA VAL A 253 -5.85 0.36 -17.56
C VAL A 253 -6.63 1.67 -17.53
N VAL A 254 -7.37 1.95 -16.45
CA VAL A 254 -8.17 3.18 -16.31
C VAL A 254 -7.28 4.42 -16.36
N TRP A 255 -6.15 4.40 -15.62
CA TRP A 255 -5.26 5.54 -15.55
C TRP A 255 -4.47 5.78 -16.83
N LEU A 256 -4.17 4.77 -17.66
CA LEU A 256 -3.58 5.05 -18.98
C LEU A 256 -4.47 5.98 -19.81
N ALA A 257 -5.78 5.74 -19.83
CA ALA A 257 -6.73 6.61 -20.52
C ALA A 257 -6.76 8.03 -19.91
N ARG A 258 -6.81 8.12 -18.58
CA ARG A 258 -6.78 9.41 -17.85
C ARG A 258 -5.46 10.18 -18.03
N LEU A 259 -4.36 9.47 -18.23
CA LEU A 259 -3.03 10.01 -18.54
C LEU A 259 -2.85 10.30 -20.04
N GLY A 260 -3.92 10.24 -20.84
CA GLY A 260 -3.94 10.71 -22.23
C GLY A 260 -3.58 9.66 -23.29
N ASP A 261 -3.56 8.36 -22.96
CA ASP A 261 -3.57 7.33 -24.00
C ASP A 261 -4.98 7.26 -24.62
N ASP A 262 -5.07 6.91 -25.92
CA ASP A 262 -6.34 6.87 -26.64
C ASP A 262 -7.31 5.81 -26.05
N PRO A 263 -8.48 6.24 -25.51
CA PRO A 263 -9.40 5.32 -24.84
C PRO A 263 -9.92 4.19 -25.73
N LEU A 264 -10.15 4.48 -27.02
CA LEU A 264 -10.64 3.49 -27.98
C LEU A 264 -9.60 2.41 -28.24
N THR A 265 -8.36 2.81 -28.54
CA THR A 265 -7.25 1.90 -28.76
C THR A 265 -6.99 1.05 -27.51
N LEU A 266 -7.01 1.63 -26.32
CA LEU A 266 -6.86 0.90 -25.06
C LEU A 266 -7.97 -0.15 -24.88
N ALA A 267 -9.24 0.24 -25.05
CA ALA A 267 -10.37 -0.67 -24.91
C ALA A 267 -10.30 -1.82 -25.92
N GLN A 268 -9.99 -1.52 -27.19
CA GLN A 268 -9.86 -2.53 -28.24
C GLN A 268 -8.69 -3.49 -28.01
N THR A 269 -7.57 -2.99 -27.46
CA THR A 269 -6.38 -3.79 -27.14
C THR A 269 -6.68 -4.81 -26.05
N TRP A 270 -7.41 -4.41 -25.01
CA TRP A 270 -7.52 -5.18 -23.77
C TRP A 270 -8.83 -5.97 -23.60
N ILE A 271 -9.86 -5.72 -24.41
CA ILE A 271 -11.16 -6.40 -24.29
C ILE A 271 -11.12 -7.92 -24.56
N ASP A 272 -10.14 -8.41 -25.33
CA ASP A 272 -9.96 -9.83 -25.62
C ASP A 272 -8.83 -10.47 -24.76
N TYR A 273 -8.47 -9.85 -23.64
CA TYR A 273 -7.38 -10.36 -22.83
C TYR A 273 -7.79 -11.63 -22.06
N HIS A 274 -6.96 -12.68 -22.14
CA HIS A 274 -7.27 -14.00 -21.54
C HIS A 274 -6.25 -14.47 -20.48
N GLY A 275 -5.30 -13.62 -20.09
CA GLY A 275 -4.26 -13.97 -19.11
C GLY A 275 -4.64 -13.74 -17.64
N HIS A 276 -3.62 -13.71 -16.77
CA HIS A 276 -3.79 -13.40 -15.35
C HIS A 276 -4.35 -11.97 -15.16
N GLY A 277 -5.41 -11.85 -14.37
CA GLY A 277 -6.08 -10.57 -14.15
C GLY A 277 -7.10 -10.17 -15.23
N ALA A 278 -7.50 -11.09 -16.11
CA ALA A 278 -8.47 -10.80 -17.17
C ALA A 278 -9.78 -10.18 -16.66
N GLU A 279 -10.31 -10.64 -15.52
CA GLU A 279 -11.52 -10.04 -14.95
C GLU A 279 -11.33 -8.56 -14.59
N GLN A 280 -10.18 -8.20 -14.00
CA GLN A 280 -9.82 -6.83 -13.63
C GLN A 280 -9.60 -5.97 -14.87
N ILE A 281 -8.96 -6.51 -15.90
CA ILE A 281 -8.73 -5.83 -17.17
C ILE A 281 -10.05 -5.53 -17.87
N HIS A 282 -10.93 -6.52 -18.03
CA HIS A 282 -12.25 -6.31 -18.63
C HIS A 282 -13.11 -5.35 -17.81
N ALA A 283 -13.02 -5.42 -16.48
CA ALA A 283 -13.71 -4.48 -15.61
C ALA A 283 -13.21 -3.04 -15.82
N ALA A 284 -11.91 -2.86 -16.03
CA ALA A 284 -11.30 -1.57 -16.33
C ALA A 284 -11.63 -1.07 -17.74
N VAL A 285 -11.69 -1.95 -18.75
CA VAL A 285 -12.16 -1.57 -20.09
C VAL A 285 -13.58 -1.02 -20.04
N ALA A 286 -14.48 -1.66 -19.28
CA ALA A 286 -15.82 -1.13 -19.09
C ALA A 286 -15.83 0.26 -18.42
N GLU A 287 -14.91 0.51 -17.48
CA GLU A 287 -14.77 1.82 -16.83
C GLU A 287 -14.24 2.88 -17.80
N VAL A 288 -13.19 2.56 -18.57
CA VAL A 288 -12.66 3.45 -19.63
C VAL A 288 -13.77 3.82 -20.61
N VAL A 289 -14.58 2.85 -21.03
CA VAL A 289 -15.70 3.13 -21.92
C VAL A 289 -16.76 4.00 -21.25
N ALA A 290 -17.09 3.75 -19.98
CA ALA A 290 -18.04 4.58 -19.24
C ALA A 290 -17.58 6.04 -19.15
N GLU A 291 -16.30 6.27 -18.84
CA GLU A 291 -15.72 7.62 -18.67
C GLU A 291 -15.58 8.36 -20.01
N HIS A 292 -15.26 7.64 -21.10
CA HIS A 292 -14.85 8.25 -22.37
C HIS A 292 -15.80 8.00 -23.55
N ALA A 293 -16.98 7.41 -23.33
CA ALA A 293 -17.95 7.11 -24.41
C ALA A 293 -18.25 8.31 -25.32
N HIS A 294 -18.35 9.52 -24.75
CA HIS A 294 -18.64 10.76 -25.46
C HIS A 294 -17.54 11.18 -26.47
N ALA A 295 -16.31 10.68 -26.30
CA ALA A 295 -15.18 10.97 -27.17
C ALA A 295 -14.88 9.85 -28.19
N MET A 296 -15.68 8.77 -28.19
CA MET A 296 -15.49 7.61 -29.06
C MET A 296 -16.64 7.47 -30.07
N PRO A 297 -16.40 6.90 -31.27
CA PRO A 297 -17.47 6.60 -32.20
C PRO A 297 -18.49 5.62 -31.60
N GLU A 298 -19.78 5.96 -31.64
CA GLU A 298 -20.84 5.17 -31.01
C GLU A 298 -20.84 3.70 -31.44
N GLN A 299 -20.61 3.43 -32.73
CA GLN A 299 -20.56 2.07 -33.27
C GLN A 299 -19.42 1.24 -32.63
N GLN A 300 -18.28 1.87 -32.36
CA GLN A 300 -17.14 1.21 -31.72
C GLN A 300 -17.42 0.93 -30.25
N VAL A 301 -18.08 1.85 -29.55
CA VAL A 301 -18.50 1.67 -28.16
C VAL A 301 -19.48 0.49 -28.04
N LYS A 302 -20.50 0.44 -28.91
CA LYS A 302 -21.42 -0.71 -29.00
C LYS A 302 -20.65 -2.00 -29.25
N ALA A 303 -19.73 -2.02 -30.23
CA ALA A 303 -18.93 -3.22 -30.53
C ALA A 303 -18.09 -3.70 -29.34
N ILE A 304 -17.49 -2.79 -28.55
CA ILE A 304 -16.75 -3.14 -27.33
C ILE A 304 -17.70 -3.74 -26.28
N ILE A 305 -18.88 -3.16 -26.08
CA ILE A 305 -19.89 -3.69 -25.14
C ILE A 305 -20.34 -5.09 -25.57
N GLU A 306 -20.59 -5.30 -26.85
CA GLU A 306 -20.96 -6.61 -27.39
C GLU A 306 -19.88 -7.65 -27.16
N ARG A 307 -18.60 -7.31 -27.41
CA ARG A 307 -17.46 -8.19 -27.10
C ARG A 307 -17.41 -8.51 -25.61
N GLY A 308 -17.57 -7.51 -24.75
CA GLY A 308 -17.60 -7.69 -23.29
C GLY A 308 -18.74 -8.59 -22.79
N ILE A 309 -19.91 -8.53 -23.43
CA ILE A 309 -21.04 -9.44 -23.19
C ILE A 309 -20.74 -10.84 -23.73
N ALA A 310 -19.98 -10.99 -24.82
CA ALA A 310 -19.62 -12.29 -25.37
C ALA A 310 -18.56 -13.06 -24.55
N ILE A 311 -17.93 -12.42 -23.55
CA ILE A 311 -16.90 -13.06 -22.72
C ILE A 311 -17.49 -14.25 -21.94
N SER A 312 -17.04 -15.44 -22.34
CA SER A 312 -17.42 -16.70 -21.72
C SER A 312 -16.75 -16.88 -20.36
N GLY A 313 -17.38 -17.63 -19.46
CA GLY A 313 -16.81 -17.97 -18.16
C GLY A 313 -16.87 -16.89 -17.07
N SER A 314 -17.09 -15.61 -17.40
CA SER A 314 -17.20 -14.52 -16.40
C SER A 314 -18.57 -13.86 -16.36
N SER A 315 -19.46 -14.36 -15.49
CA SER A 315 -20.75 -13.70 -15.24
C SER A 315 -20.63 -12.28 -14.65
N PRO A 316 -19.65 -11.96 -13.77
CA PRO A 316 -19.43 -10.59 -13.30
C PRO A 316 -19.06 -9.61 -14.42
N THR A 317 -18.17 -10.01 -15.32
CA THR A 317 -17.75 -9.20 -16.48
C THR A 317 -18.94 -8.91 -17.40
N ARG A 318 -19.67 -9.95 -17.82
CA ARG A 318 -20.85 -9.76 -18.68
C ARG A 318 -21.89 -8.84 -18.04
N ARG A 319 -22.18 -9.03 -16.75
CA ARG A 319 -23.11 -8.15 -16.01
C ARG A 319 -22.65 -6.68 -16.03
N ARG A 320 -21.35 -6.42 -15.92
CA ARG A 320 -20.80 -5.07 -15.97
C ARG A 320 -21.02 -4.44 -17.35
N PHE A 321 -20.79 -5.18 -18.44
CA PHE A 321 -21.05 -4.69 -19.79
C PHE A 321 -22.54 -4.51 -20.10
N TYR A 322 -23.42 -5.38 -19.62
CA TYR A 322 -24.87 -5.13 -19.71
C TYR A 322 -25.28 -3.86 -18.97
N ARG A 323 -24.73 -3.62 -17.78
CA ARG A 323 -24.99 -2.37 -17.03
C ARG A 323 -24.52 -1.16 -17.82
N LEU A 324 -23.31 -1.22 -18.38
CA LEU A 324 -22.74 -0.16 -19.21
C LEU A 324 -23.60 0.13 -20.45
N GLY A 325 -23.99 -0.91 -21.19
CA GLY A 325 -24.90 -0.78 -22.33
C GLY A 325 -26.25 -0.20 -21.93
N THR A 326 -26.78 -0.61 -20.77
CA THR A 326 -28.04 -0.05 -20.23
C THR A 326 -27.90 1.44 -19.92
N SER A 327 -26.78 1.87 -19.32
CA SER A 327 -26.55 3.28 -19.01
C SER A 327 -26.34 4.17 -20.23
N LEU A 328 -25.75 3.64 -21.31
CA LEU A 328 -25.41 4.43 -22.50
C LEU A 328 -26.50 4.38 -23.59
N TYR A 329 -27.24 3.28 -23.70
CA TYR A 329 -28.15 3.01 -24.82
C TYR A 329 -29.56 2.57 -24.39
N GLY A 330 -29.81 2.44 -23.08
CA GLY A 330 -31.15 2.17 -22.54
C GLY A 330 -31.49 0.69 -22.32
N GLU A 331 -32.76 0.45 -22.03
CA GLU A 331 -33.27 -0.82 -21.48
C GLU A 331 -33.17 -2.03 -22.40
N GLU A 332 -32.83 -1.86 -23.67
CA GLU A 332 -32.62 -2.96 -24.61
C GLU A 332 -31.54 -3.94 -24.08
N TYR A 333 -30.44 -3.40 -23.56
CA TYR A 333 -29.37 -4.21 -22.95
C TYR A 333 -29.85 -4.94 -21.69
N LEU A 334 -30.73 -4.32 -20.92
CA LEU A 334 -31.32 -4.93 -19.74
C LEU A 334 -32.27 -6.08 -20.12
N THR A 335 -33.07 -5.88 -21.16
CA THR A 335 -33.96 -6.91 -21.73
C THR A 335 -33.14 -8.09 -22.23
N ARG A 336 -32.07 -7.86 -22.99
CA ARG A 336 -31.16 -8.92 -23.46
C ARG A 336 -30.53 -9.71 -22.32
N ALA A 337 -30.17 -9.04 -21.22
CA ALA A 337 -29.57 -9.68 -20.06
C ALA A 337 -30.50 -10.72 -19.39
N THR A 338 -31.82 -10.63 -19.58
CA THR A 338 -32.78 -11.65 -19.11
C THR A 338 -32.63 -13.01 -19.82
N GLY A 339 -32.03 -13.01 -21.02
CA GLY A 339 -31.71 -14.20 -21.81
C GLY A 339 -30.29 -14.72 -21.65
N ASP A 340 -29.46 -14.13 -20.77
CA ASP A 340 -28.06 -14.57 -20.59
C ASP A 340 -27.98 -16.01 -20.06
N ALA A 341 -26.96 -16.76 -20.48
CA ALA A 341 -26.74 -18.14 -20.04
C ALA A 341 -26.49 -18.26 -18.52
N ALA A 342 -25.92 -17.23 -17.87
CA ALA A 342 -25.70 -17.24 -16.43
C ALA A 342 -26.95 -16.82 -15.67
N ASN A 343 -27.43 -17.71 -14.80
CA ASN A 343 -28.55 -17.43 -13.91
C ASN A 343 -28.36 -16.15 -13.08
N SER A 344 -27.13 -15.87 -12.64
CA SER A 344 -26.79 -14.69 -11.85
C SER A 344 -26.99 -13.38 -12.63
N VAL A 345 -26.80 -13.38 -13.95
CA VAL A 345 -27.02 -12.20 -14.82
C VAL A 345 -28.52 -12.00 -15.03
N ARG A 346 -29.25 -13.07 -15.34
CA ARG A 346 -30.72 -13.03 -15.51
C ARG A 346 -31.43 -12.50 -14.27
N GLN A 347 -31.09 -13.04 -13.10
CA GLN A 347 -31.66 -12.60 -11.81
C GLN A 347 -31.30 -11.15 -11.45
N TRP A 348 -30.14 -10.66 -11.89
CA TRP A 348 -29.82 -9.24 -11.75
C TRP A 348 -30.71 -8.38 -12.66
N ALA A 349 -30.87 -8.77 -13.93
CA ALA A 349 -31.67 -8.04 -14.91
C ALA A 349 -33.14 -7.91 -14.47
N VAL A 350 -33.76 -9.02 -14.08
CA VAL A 350 -35.15 -9.03 -13.56
C VAL A 350 -35.32 -8.10 -12.36
N ARG A 351 -34.36 -8.10 -11.43
CA ARG A 351 -34.41 -7.21 -10.26
C ARG A 351 -34.27 -5.73 -10.61
N GLN A 352 -33.54 -5.38 -11.67
CA GLN A 352 -33.47 -3.99 -12.11
C GLN A 352 -34.78 -3.55 -12.79
N MET A 353 -35.40 -4.41 -13.60
CA MET A 353 -36.70 -4.13 -14.23
C MET A 353 -37.85 -3.95 -13.23
N GLN A 354 -37.75 -4.57 -12.05
CA GLN A 354 -38.75 -4.49 -10.99
C GLN A 354 -38.58 -3.28 -10.04
N ARG A 355 -37.48 -2.53 -10.16
CA ARG A 355 -37.28 -1.33 -9.33
C ARG A 355 -38.13 -0.19 -9.89
N PRO A 356 -39.03 0.43 -9.10
CA PRO A 356 -39.68 1.67 -9.51
C PRO A 356 -38.60 2.74 -9.75
N GLY A 357 -38.70 3.44 -10.87
CA GLY A 357 -37.79 4.51 -11.28
C GLY A 357 -37.83 5.74 -10.39
#